data_AF-A0A453JHY8-F1
#
_entry.id   AF-A0A453JHY8-F1
#
_cell.length_a   1.000
_cell.length_b   1.000
_cell.length_c   1.000
_cell.angle_alpha   90.00
_cell.angle_beta   90.00
_cell.angle_gamma   90.00
#
_symmetry.space_group_name_H-M   'P 1'
#
loop_
_entity.id
_entity.type
_entity.pdbx_description
1 polymer ?
#
loop_
_entity_poly.entity_id
_entity_poly.type
_entity_poly.pdbx_seq_one_letter_code
_entity_poly.pdbx_strand_id
1 'polypeptide(L)'
;LTCYRCGEPGHFVAECTKELCDHCLKSQHVTGECPLLSGPKPVVTIYGVCCQELMFFESPEVAPSVQVLEGSFPGVVKVTN
;
A
#
# COMPACT_ATOMS: atom_id res chain seq x y z
N LEU A 1 -13.31 18.35 13.05
CA LEU A 1 -13.61 18.29 11.60
C LEU A 1 -12.29 18.21 10.86
N THR A 2 -12.04 17.16 10.09
CA THR A 2 -10.80 16.96 9.35
C THR A 2 -11.12 16.73 7.88
N CYS A 3 -10.46 17.47 7.01
CA CYS A 3 -10.64 17.38 5.58
C CYS A 3 -10.02 16.08 5.06
N TYR A 4 -10.82 15.20 4.44
CA TYR A 4 -10.31 13.95 3.88
C TYR A 4 -9.51 14.14 2.58
N ARG A 5 -9.61 15.31 1.94
CA ARG A 5 -8.85 15.64 0.72
C ARG A 5 -7.40 16.00 1.04
N CYS A 6 -7.15 16.74 2.12
CA CYS A 6 -5.81 17.21 2.48
C CYS A 6 -5.27 16.75 3.84
N GLY A 7 -6.09 16.10 4.65
CA GLY A 7 -5.73 15.63 6.00
C GLY A 7 -5.70 16.70 7.09
N GLU A 8 -5.94 17.97 6.76
CA GLU A 8 -5.88 19.05 7.75
C GLU A 8 -7.21 19.24 8.50
N PRO A 9 -7.16 19.54 9.81
CA PRO A 9 -8.34 19.89 10.58
C PRO A 9 -8.87 21.29 10.24
N GLY A 10 -10.14 21.54 10.54
CA GLY A 10 -10.74 22.88 10.54
C GLY A 10 -11.67 23.21 9.37
N HIS A 11 -11.78 22.35 8.34
CA HIS A 11 -12.65 22.59 7.18
C HIS A 11 -13.19 21.28 6.57
N PHE A 12 -14.30 21.37 5.82
CA PHE A 12 -14.79 20.27 4.98
C PHE A 12 -14.12 20.27 3.61
N VAL A 13 -14.26 19.17 2.87
CA VAL A 13 -13.69 19.06 1.51
C VAL A 13 -14.24 20.10 0.53
N ALA A 14 -15.50 20.52 0.70
CA ALA A 14 -16.09 21.60 -0.11
C ALA A 14 -15.38 22.96 0.08
N GLU A 15 -14.68 23.15 1.19
CA GLU A 15 -13.97 24.38 1.55
C GLU A 15 -12.45 24.24 1.38
N CYS A 16 -11.97 23.10 0.85
CA CYS A 16 -10.55 22.81 0.71
C CYS A 16 -9.96 23.52 -0.50
N THR A 17 -9.06 24.47 -0.27
CA THR A 17 -8.39 25.27 -1.32
C THR A 17 -7.03 24.74 -1.73
N LYS A 18 -6.57 23.60 -1.17
CA LYS A 18 -5.28 23.03 -1.53
C LYS A 18 -5.27 22.48 -2.95
N GLU A 19 -4.22 22.79 -3.68
CA GLU A 19 -3.96 22.23 -5.01
C GLU A 19 -3.33 20.84 -4.86
N LEU A 20 -4.16 19.82 -5.02
CA LEU A 20 -3.80 18.41 -4.91
C LEU A 20 -4.28 17.70 -6.17
N CYS A 21 -3.52 16.70 -6.62
CA CYS A 21 -3.97 15.80 -7.68
C CYS A 21 -5.27 15.10 -7.25
N ASP A 22 -6.28 15.11 -8.12
CA ASP A 22 -7.59 14.51 -7.78
C ASP A 22 -7.56 12.98 -7.72
N HIS A 23 -6.52 12.34 -8.26
CA HIS A 23 -6.37 10.89 -8.25
C HIS A 23 -5.53 10.35 -7.09
N CYS A 24 -4.49 11.06 -6.68
CA CYS A 24 -3.56 10.57 -5.66
C CYS A 24 -3.46 11.47 -4.42
N LEU A 25 -4.15 12.62 -4.41
CA LEU A 25 -4.18 13.60 -3.32
C LEU A 25 -2.79 14.13 -2.90
N LYS A 26 -1.81 14.08 -3.81
CA LYS A 26 -0.48 14.67 -3.62
C LYS A 26 -0.38 16.00 -4.36
N SER A 27 0.38 16.94 -3.80
CA SER A 27 0.69 18.24 -4.42
C SER A 27 1.86 18.19 -5.42
N GLN A 28 2.41 17.01 -5.70
CA GLN A 28 3.61 16.86 -6.52
C GLN A 28 3.36 17.11 -8.02
N HIS A 29 2.12 16.97 -8.48
CA HIS A 29 1.76 17.03 -9.90
C HIS A 29 0.29 17.44 -10.09
N VAL A 30 -0.03 17.90 -11.29
CA VAL A 30 -1.42 18.14 -11.75
C VAL A 30 -2.07 16.83 -12.20
N THR A 31 -3.40 16.79 -12.21
CA THR A 31 -4.20 15.60 -12.52
C THR A 31 -3.77 14.87 -13.81
N GLY A 32 -3.34 15.59 -14.85
CA GLY A 32 -2.86 15.02 -16.12
C GLY A 32 -1.52 14.30 -16.06
N GLU A 33 -0.68 14.62 -15.08
CA GLU A 33 0.64 14.00 -14.88
C GLU A 33 0.65 13.04 -13.69
N CYS A 34 -0.53 12.51 -13.33
CA CYS A 34 -0.63 11.58 -12.22
C CYS A 34 0.14 10.28 -12.52
N PRO A 35 1.11 9.88 -11.67
CA PRO A 35 1.86 8.65 -11.87
C PRO A 35 0.99 7.40 -11.75
N LEU A 36 -0.19 7.50 -11.10
CA LEU A 36 -1.17 6.40 -11.10
C LEU A 36 -1.87 6.22 -12.45
N LEU A 37 -1.91 7.25 -13.29
CA LEU A 37 -2.51 7.21 -14.62
C LEU A 37 -1.48 6.97 -15.72
N SER A 38 -0.27 7.52 -15.56
CA SER A 38 0.84 7.39 -16.53
C SER A 38 1.71 6.16 -16.28
N GLY A 39 1.74 5.67 -15.04
CA GLY A 39 2.53 4.51 -14.65
C GLY A 39 2.03 3.19 -15.24
N PRO A 40 2.81 2.10 -15.10
CA PRO A 40 2.39 0.78 -15.52
C PRO A 40 1.08 0.42 -14.80
N LYS A 41 0.07 0.01 -15.56
CA LYS A 41 -1.21 -0.45 -14.99
C LYS A 41 -0.91 -1.60 -14.02
N PRO A 42 -1.30 -1.49 -12.73
CA PRO A 42 -1.10 -2.60 -11.81
C PRO A 42 -1.92 -3.79 -12.31
N VAL A 43 -1.23 -4.91 -12.57
CA VAL A 43 -1.89 -6.17 -12.89
C VAL A 43 -2.09 -6.91 -11.57
N VAL A 44 -3.34 -7.13 -11.18
CA VAL A 44 -3.69 -8.00 -10.06
C VAL A 44 -4.17 -9.34 -10.60
N THR A 45 -3.50 -10.41 -10.19
CA THR A 45 -3.98 -11.77 -10.45
C THR A 45 -4.93 -12.13 -9.32
N ILE A 46 -6.23 -12.19 -9.62
CA ILE A 46 -7.25 -12.60 -8.66
C ILE A 46 -7.28 -14.13 -8.65
N TYR A 47 -6.82 -14.73 -7.56
CA TYR A 47 -6.94 -16.17 -7.34
C TYR A 47 -8.27 -16.44 -6.62
N GLY A 48 -9.15 -17.22 -7.26
CA GLY A 48 -10.38 -17.70 -6.65
C GLY A 48 -10.53 -19.19 -6.87
N VAL A 49 -10.97 -19.92 -5.84
CA VAL A 49 -11.42 -21.31 -5.98
C VAL A 49 -12.94 -21.30 -6.11
N CYS A 50 -13.46 -21.98 -7.13
CA CYS A 50 -14.91 -22.11 -7.35
C CYS A 50 -15.41 -23.33 -6.58
N CYS A 51 -16.16 -23.12 -5.50
CA CYS A 51 -16.99 -24.17 -4.88
C CYS A 51 -18.43 -24.01 -5.35
N GLN A 52 -18.99 -25.04 -6.01
CA GLN A 52 -20.32 -24.98 -6.65
C GLN A 52 -21.50 -24.78 -5.68
N GLU A 53 -21.29 -24.89 -4.37
CA GLU A 53 -22.38 -24.92 -3.37
C GLU A 53 -22.35 -23.80 -2.33
N LEU A 54 -21.25 -23.06 -2.21
CA LEU A 54 -21.14 -22.01 -1.20
C LEU A 54 -20.54 -20.77 -1.84
N MET A 55 -21.34 -19.73 -1.98
CA MET A 55 -20.93 -18.41 -2.45
C MET A 55 -20.03 -17.69 -1.41
N PHE A 56 -18.95 -18.33 -0.96
CA PHE A 56 -17.89 -17.67 -0.22
C PHE A 56 -16.66 -17.54 -1.11
N PHE A 57 -16.07 -16.35 -1.13
CA PHE A 57 -14.80 -16.08 -1.78
C PHE A 57 -13.73 -16.14 -0.68
N GLU A 58 -13.05 -17.27 -0.53
CA GLU A 58 -11.86 -17.31 0.30
C GLU A 58 -10.68 -16.80 -0.53
N SER A 59 -10.19 -15.61 -0.20
CA SER A 59 -8.94 -15.12 -0.77
C SER A 59 -7.81 -16.01 -0.23
N PRO A 60 -7.01 -16.67 -1.08
CA PRO A 60 -5.90 -17.46 -0.58
C PRO A 60 -4.98 -16.53 0.20
N GLU A 61 -4.70 -16.88 1.46
CA GLU A 61 -3.74 -16.16 2.27
C GLU A 61 -2.42 -16.13 1.50
N VAL A 62 -2.05 -14.95 0.99
CA VAL A 62 -0.69 -14.72 0.48
C VAL A 62 0.20 -14.97 1.68
N ALA A 63 0.92 -16.09 1.67
CA ALA A 63 1.94 -16.37 2.64
C ALA A 63 2.81 -15.11 2.75
N PRO A 64 2.96 -14.50 3.95
CA PRO A 64 3.83 -13.36 4.09
C PRO A 64 5.20 -13.81 3.59
N SER A 65 5.74 -13.09 2.60
CA SER A 65 7.12 -13.28 2.18
C SER A 65 7.99 -12.91 3.38
N VAL A 66 8.32 -13.91 4.20
CA VAL A 66 9.29 -13.76 5.28
C VAL A 66 10.58 -13.36 4.60
N GLN A 67 10.96 -12.10 4.73
CA GLN A 67 12.33 -11.71 4.44
C GLN A 67 13.16 -12.44 5.49
N VAL A 68 13.82 -13.51 5.07
CA VAL A 68 14.83 -14.19 5.86
C VAL A 68 15.98 -13.19 6.01
N LEU A 69 15.93 -12.38 7.06
CA LEU A 69 17.11 -11.69 7.52
C LEU A 69 18.01 -12.78 8.12
N GLU A 70 18.94 -13.31 7.32
CA GLU A 70 20.07 -14.11 7.80
C GLU A 70 20.98 -13.19 8.64
N GLY A 71 20.50 -12.88 9.84
CA GLY A 71 21.22 -12.15 10.87
C GLY A 71 21.56 -13.06 12.03
N SER A 72 22.27 -14.16 11.78
CA SER A 72 22.94 -14.89 12.86
C SER A 72 24.07 -15.76 12.31
N PHE A 73 25.28 -15.22 12.31
CA PHE A 73 26.48 -16.04 12.31
C PHE A 73 26.94 -16.17 13.77
N PRO A 74 26.64 -17.27 14.48
CA PRO A 74 27.24 -17.50 15.78
C PRO A 74 28.75 -17.74 15.60
N GLY A 75 29.55 -16.74 15.93
CA GLY A 75 31.00 -16.83 15.96
C GLY A 75 31.50 -17.40 17.29
N VAL A 76 32.41 -18.38 17.25
CA VAL A 76 33.07 -18.93 18.43
C VAL A 76 34.18 -17.97 18.86
N VAL A 77 34.11 -17.47 20.10
CA VAL A 77 35.18 -16.63 20.68
C VAL A 77 36.03 -17.48 21.63
N LYS A 78 37.34 -17.54 21.35
CA LYS A 78 38.30 -18.22 22.22
C LYS A 78 38.72 -17.27 23.35
N VAL A 79 38.45 -17.65 24.59
CA VAL A 79 38.92 -16.93 25.78
C VAL A 79 40.28 -17.50 26.18
N THR A 80 41.27 -16.64 26.37
CA THR A 80 42.57 -16.97 26.98
C THR A 80 42.69 -16.26 28.32
N ASN A 81 43.18 -17.00 29.32
CA ASN A 81 43.40 -16.53 30.69
C ASN A 81 44.69 -15.72 30.81
#